data_AF-A0A8H7X2P1-F1
#
_entry.id   AF-A0A8H7X2P1-F1
#
_cell.length_a   1.000
_cell.length_b   1.000
_cell.length_c   1.000
_cell.angle_alpha   90.00
_cell.angle_beta   90.00
_cell.angle_gamma   90.00
#
_symmetry.space_group_name_H-M   'P 1'
#
loop_
_entity.id
_entity.type
_entity.pdbx_description
1 polymer ?
#
loop_
_entity_poly.entity_id
_entity_poly.type
_entity_poly.pdbx_seq_one_letter_code
_entity_poly.pdbx_strand_id
1 'polypeptide(L)'
;MGIDAGFDMFPRLSKGVVDRRNWGQFIDFIQKHYKDDSQVEILPNYINFKAGEHPKLPYEGHKFLRFSSKVSGPTAAETKVESYIDTVTRIAQACFGSRIKYWNKSADQFGAYSWGEVHESIRSYQQLQPNEVEIPSSIAQLLGGTDPIAELGIAPFEIKNIPGKGKGLVSRFNIAKGTRILCEKPLLTAGPMPPDALERSLATKLKAMSRESQRQFLSLHNNFLGKNPFSGIFKTNALPCGSGSLVGGVYPTSCFINHSCMPNAHNNWNSAKEHETIHAIRFIERGAEITLSYDHGGASSERRAFLKENFGFSCTCSCCILPPSSLQASDNRRTQMKNLDEAIGDPFRMMNNPEESLRDCYSLIQVLQEFDRCAGAFIARLYYDAFQISIAHGDQARASVFADRAHKARVICEGEDSPETLRVKSLALKPAVHSSFEAYSRKWRSARDSVPEALDTVEFDKWLFRQDN
;
A
#
# COMPACT_ATOMS: atom_id res chain seq x y z
N MET A 1 -7.58 58.02 -2.16
CA MET A 1 -7.44 56.67 -2.76
C MET A 1 -6.51 55.87 -1.87
N GLY A 2 -6.87 54.63 -1.52
CA GLY A 2 -6.02 53.78 -0.69
C GLY A 2 -4.85 53.20 -1.49
N ILE A 3 -3.67 53.16 -0.89
CA ILE A 3 -2.49 52.46 -1.42
C ILE A 3 -2.59 51.02 -0.97
N ASP A 4 -2.62 50.08 -1.93
CA ASP A 4 -2.56 48.64 -1.64
C ASP A 4 -1.12 48.16 -1.75
N ALA A 5 -0.73 47.28 -0.82
CA ALA A 5 0.52 46.56 -0.90
C ALA A 5 0.34 45.11 -0.42
N GLY A 6 1.23 44.24 -0.84
CA GLY A 6 1.17 42.83 -0.50
C GLY A 6 2.13 41.99 -1.33
N PHE A 7 1.90 40.68 -1.32
CA PHE A 7 2.61 39.77 -2.20
C PHE A 7 1.68 38.75 -2.84
N ASP A 8 2.09 38.33 -4.03
CA ASP A 8 1.47 37.24 -4.76
C ASP A 8 2.40 36.03 -4.79
N MET A 9 1.81 34.84 -4.85
CA MET A 9 2.53 33.60 -5.11
C MET A 9 2.53 33.33 -6.61
N PHE A 10 3.67 33.53 -7.30
CA PHE A 10 3.78 33.31 -8.73
C PHE A 10 5.11 32.62 -9.12
N PRO A 11 5.07 31.44 -9.77
CA PRO A 11 3.89 30.67 -10.19
C PRO A 11 3.04 30.14 -9.02
N ARG A 12 1.76 29.82 -9.27
CA ARG A 12 0.84 29.25 -8.26
C ARG A 12 1.41 27.98 -7.66
N LEU A 13 1.11 27.73 -6.39
CA LEU A 13 1.39 26.45 -5.76
C LEU A 13 0.55 25.35 -6.42
N SER A 14 1.18 24.22 -6.73
CA SER A 14 0.51 23.03 -7.20
C SER A 14 -0.15 22.26 -6.04
N LYS A 15 -1.01 21.30 -6.37
CA LYS A 15 -1.50 20.29 -5.41
C LYS A 15 -0.42 19.24 -5.06
N GLY A 16 0.79 19.37 -5.62
CA GLY A 16 1.90 18.44 -5.42
C GLY A 16 2.42 18.42 -3.98
N VAL A 17 3.09 17.33 -3.61
CA VAL A 17 3.54 17.09 -2.21
C VAL A 17 4.58 18.12 -1.75
N VAL A 18 5.48 18.59 -2.63
CA VAL A 18 6.50 19.60 -2.29
C VAL A 18 5.84 20.93 -1.92
N ASP A 19 4.93 21.44 -2.75
CA ASP A 19 4.24 22.69 -2.49
C ASP A 19 3.33 22.57 -1.25
N ARG A 20 2.63 21.43 -1.06
CA ARG A 20 1.82 21.18 0.15
C ARG A 20 2.68 21.14 1.42
N ARG A 21 3.83 20.45 1.40
CA ARG A 21 4.73 20.36 2.55
C ARG A 21 5.35 21.72 2.89
N ASN A 22 5.87 22.43 1.89
CA ASN A 22 6.46 23.75 2.08
C ASN A 22 5.43 24.75 2.58
N TRP A 23 4.19 24.69 2.05
CA TRP A 23 3.08 25.49 2.54
C TRP A 23 2.65 25.11 3.96
N GLY A 24 2.58 23.82 4.29
CA GLY A 24 2.31 23.37 5.66
C GLY A 24 3.34 23.91 6.66
N GLN A 25 4.64 23.81 6.35
CA GLN A 25 5.70 24.38 7.20
C GLN A 25 5.59 25.90 7.35
N PHE A 26 5.22 26.60 6.27
CA PHE A 26 4.96 28.03 6.31
C PHE A 26 3.77 28.36 7.22
N ILE A 27 2.65 27.65 7.09
CA ILE A 27 1.47 27.80 7.94
C ILE A 27 1.80 27.51 9.41
N ASP A 28 2.50 26.41 9.71
CA ASP A 28 2.91 26.04 11.07
C ASP A 28 3.76 27.15 11.70
N PHE A 29 4.68 27.74 10.91
CA PHE A 29 5.50 28.85 11.37
C PHE A 29 4.65 30.09 11.66
N ILE A 30 3.71 30.43 10.77
CA ILE A 30 2.80 31.58 10.95
C ILE A 30 1.94 31.39 12.20
N GLN A 31 1.33 30.21 12.39
CA GLN A 31 0.53 29.91 13.58
C GLN A 31 1.37 30.01 14.86
N LYS A 32 2.60 29.48 14.85
CA LYS A 32 3.51 29.58 16.00
C LYS A 32 3.95 31.02 16.29
N HIS A 33 4.22 31.81 15.25
CA HIS A 33 4.68 33.18 15.37
C HIS A 33 3.59 34.10 15.95
N TYR A 34 2.34 33.91 15.51
CA TYR A 34 1.19 34.75 15.90
C TYR A 34 0.26 34.08 16.93
N LYS A 35 0.71 33.04 17.62
CA LYS A 35 -0.13 32.24 18.55
C LYS A 35 -0.83 33.07 19.65
N ASP A 36 -0.21 34.17 20.07
CA ASP A 36 -0.70 35.06 21.13
C ASP A 36 -1.21 36.41 20.58
N ASP A 37 -1.29 36.57 19.25
CA ASP A 37 -1.72 37.80 18.62
C ASP A 37 -3.25 37.88 18.52
N SER A 38 -3.85 38.81 19.26
CA SER A 38 -5.31 39.00 19.30
C SER A 38 -5.95 39.38 17.94
N GLN A 39 -5.16 39.90 17.00
CA GLN A 39 -5.62 40.23 15.64
C GLN A 39 -5.51 39.03 14.69
N VAL A 40 -4.88 37.92 15.07
CA VAL A 40 -4.78 36.72 14.23
C VAL A 40 -5.74 35.65 14.69
N GLU A 41 -6.66 35.28 13.82
CA GLU A 41 -7.72 34.31 14.09
C GLU A 41 -7.51 33.05 13.27
N ILE A 42 -7.47 31.91 13.95
CA ILE A 42 -7.30 30.58 13.37
C ILE A 42 -8.69 30.00 13.11
N LEU A 43 -9.11 29.93 11.85
CA LEU A 43 -10.37 29.34 11.42
C LEU A 43 -10.14 27.93 10.84
N PRO A 44 -11.19 27.10 10.65
CA PRO A 44 -11.03 25.71 10.20
C PRO A 44 -10.28 25.54 8.88
N ASN A 45 -10.42 26.49 7.95
CA ASN A 45 -9.88 26.36 6.58
C ASN A 45 -8.76 27.36 6.26
N TYR A 46 -8.57 28.38 7.08
CA TYR A 46 -7.63 29.48 6.82
C TYR A 46 -7.30 30.27 8.10
N ILE A 47 -6.21 31.02 8.04
CA ILE A 47 -5.83 32.03 9.03
C ILE A 47 -6.35 33.39 8.55
N ASN A 48 -7.06 34.09 9.42
CA ASN A 48 -7.63 35.41 9.18
C ASN A 48 -6.88 36.46 10.01
N PHE A 49 -6.27 37.44 9.34
CA PHE A 49 -5.62 38.55 10.03
C PHE A 49 -6.62 39.70 10.12
N LYS A 50 -7.17 39.99 11.29
CA LYS A 50 -8.13 41.08 11.57
C LYS A 50 -7.44 42.45 11.56
N ALA A 51 -6.67 42.73 10.52
CA ALA A 51 -5.95 43.98 10.27
C ALA A 51 -6.23 44.45 8.83
N GLY A 52 -6.45 45.75 8.65
CA GLY A 52 -6.80 46.33 7.36
C GLY A 52 -8.01 45.65 6.69
N GLU A 53 -7.83 45.16 5.47
CA GLU A 53 -8.88 44.47 4.68
C GLU A 53 -8.92 42.94 4.89
N HIS A 54 -8.45 42.50 6.05
CA HIS A 54 -8.48 41.12 6.49
C HIS A 54 -7.74 40.15 5.55
N PRO A 55 -6.42 40.27 5.37
CA PRO A 55 -5.67 39.33 4.52
C PRO A 55 -5.71 37.91 5.11
N LYS A 56 -5.71 36.89 4.22
CA LYS A 56 -6.00 35.50 4.58
C LYS A 56 -4.94 34.55 4.05
N LEU A 57 -4.69 33.48 4.81
CA LEU A 57 -3.83 32.36 4.41
C LEU A 57 -4.61 31.04 4.52
N PRO A 58 -5.01 30.40 3.40
CA PRO A 58 -5.69 29.11 3.44
C PRO A 58 -4.72 28.00 3.87
N TYR A 59 -5.24 26.94 4.51
CA TYR A 59 -4.42 25.75 4.80
C TYR A 59 -4.11 24.96 3.51
N GLU A 60 -5.01 25.00 2.54
CA GLU A 60 -4.76 24.47 1.20
C GLU A 60 -3.97 25.46 0.34
N GLY A 61 -2.63 25.36 0.37
CA GLY A 61 -1.74 26.32 -0.28
C GLY A 61 -1.95 26.53 -1.79
N HIS A 62 -2.40 25.51 -2.52
CA HIS A 62 -2.73 25.63 -3.94
C HIS A 62 -3.92 26.57 -4.21
N LYS A 63 -4.72 26.88 -3.19
CA LYS A 63 -5.79 27.88 -3.26
C LYS A 63 -5.28 29.30 -2.98
N PHE A 64 -4.08 29.48 -2.41
CA PHE A 64 -3.53 30.80 -2.10
C PHE A 64 -3.03 31.52 -3.35
N LEU A 65 -3.44 32.78 -3.53
CA LEU A 65 -2.95 33.65 -4.60
C LEU A 65 -2.23 34.90 -4.08
N ARG A 66 -2.82 35.57 -3.09
CA ARG A 66 -2.41 36.92 -2.65
C ARG A 66 -2.63 37.11 -1.16
N PHE A 67 -1.68 37.78 -0.52
CA PHE A 67 -1.80 38.35 0.81
C PHE A 67 -1.55 39.86 0.73
N SER A 68 -2.60 40.67 0.86
CA SER A 68 -2.53 42.13 0.66
C SER A 68 -3.62 42.87 1.41
N SER A 69 -3.39 44.16 1.66
CA SER A 69 -4.39 45.09 2.18
C SER A 69 -4.03 46.51 1.75
N LYS A 70 -4.99 47.44 1.92
CA LYS A 70 -4.68 48.87 2.01
C LYS A 70 -3.71 49.12 3.15
N VAL A 71 -2.57 49.75 2.84
CA VAL A 71 -1.53 50.15 3.80
C VAL A 71 -1.57 51.65 4.14
N SER A 72 -2.45 52.41 3.49
CA SER A 72 -2.68 53.83 3.80
C SER A 72 -4.03 54.07 4.45
N GLY A 73 -4.10 55.05 5.36
CA GLY A 73 -5.34 55.53 5.97
C GLY A 73 -5.51 55.11 7.43
N PRO A 74 -6.57 55.59 8.10
CA PRO A 74 -6.74 55.42 9.56
C PRO A 74 -6.75 53.95 10.00
N THR A 75 -7.50 53.08 9.30
CA THR A 75 -7.57 51.65 9.62
C THR A 75 -6.22 50.96 9.49
N ALA A 76 -5.43 51.29 8.47
CA ALA A 76 -4.10 50.70 8.28
C ALA A 76 -3.14 51.08 9.41
N ALA A 77 -3.21 52.34 9.87
CA ALA A 77 -2.41 52.85 10.99
C ALA A 77 -2.84 52.23 12.33
N GLU A 78 -4.15 52.11 12.56
CA GLU A 78 -4.72 51.54 13.78
C GLU A 78 -4.38 50.05 13.94
N THR A 79 -4.60 49.25 12.90
CA THR A 79 -4.36 47.80 12.96
C THR A 79 -2.91 47.41 12.66
N LYS A 80 -2.07 48.37 12.27
CA LYS A 80 -0.68 48.16 11.83
C LYS A 80 -0.54 47.08 10.76
N VAL A 81 -1.45 47.07 9.78
CA VAL A 81 -1.54 46.01 8.75
C VAL A 81 -0.27 45.86 7.93
N GLU A 82 0.46 46.97 7.74
CA GLU A 82 1.75 46.98 7.04
C GLU A 82 2.78 46.07 7.71
N SER A 83 2.82 46.01 9.06
CA SER A 83 3.75 45.11 9.77
C SER A 83 3.43 43.62 9.56
N TYR A 84 2.15 43.27 9.39
CA TYR A 84 1.75 41.90 9.06
C TYR A 84 2.15 41.56 7.63
N ILE A 85 1.88 42.45 6.67
CA ILE A 85 2.28 42.27 5.27
C ILE A 85 3.80 42.07 5.18
N ASP A 86 4.59 42.93 5.82
CA ASP A 86 6.05 42.84 5.83
C ASP A 86 6.54 41.52 6.42
N THR A 87 6.04 41.15 7.60
CA THR A 87 6.50 39.96 8.32
C THR A 87 6.13 38.69 7.57
N VAL A 88 4.88 38.58 7.11
CA VAL A 88 4.41 37.42 6.35
C VAL A 88 5.13 37.32 5.01
N THR A 89 5.40 38.45 4.34
CA THR A 89 6.18 38.49 3.08
C THR A 89 7.59 37.95 3.31
N ARG A 90 8.29 38.40 4.36
CA ARG A 90 9.66 37.95 4.65
C ARG A 90 9.72 36.45 4.95
N ILE A 91 8.77 35.95 5.73
CA ILE A 91 8.67 34.51 6.03
C ILE A 91 8.37 33.74 4.73
N ALA A 92 7.44 34.22 3.91
CA ALA A 92 7.11 33.58 2.64
C ALA A 92 8.32 33.59 1.68
N GLN A 93 9.09 34.68 1.62
CA GLN A 93 10.31 34.77 0.81
C GLN A 93 11.37 33.77 1.29
N ALA A 94 11.52 33.57 2.60
CA ALA A 94 12.42 32.55 3.13
C ALA A 94 11.99 31.13 2.75
N CYS A 95 10.69 30.86 2.69
CA CYS A 95 10.14 29.54 2.35
C CYS A 95 10.09 29.26 0.84
N PHE A 96 9.80 30.27 0.01
CA PHE A 96 9.46 30.10 -1.42
C PHE A 96 10.35 30.90 -2.38
N GLY A 97 11.29 31.68 -1.85
CA GLY A 97 12.28 32.42 -2.63
C GLY A 97 11.65 33.33 -3.67
N SER A 98 12.13 33.22 -4.91
CA SER A 98 11.73 34.06 -6.03
C SER A 98 10.27 33.91 -6.48
N ARG A 99 9.52 32.93 -5.94
CA ARG A 99 8.08 32.76 -6.21
C ARG A 99 7.22 33.82 -5.50
N ILE A 100 7.74 34.44 -4.45
CA ILE A 100 7.04 35.54 -3.77
C ILE A 100 7.28 36.83 -4.52
N LYS A 101 6.21 37.40 -5.08
CA LYS A 101 6.22 38.66 -5.82
C LYS A 101 5.57 39.73 -4.96
N TYR A 102 6.39 40.46 -4.20
CA TYR A 102 5.93 41.65 -3.49
C TYR A 102 5.60 42.77 -4.49
N TRP A 103 4.58 43.56 -4.18
CA TRP A 103 4.16 44.71 -4.95
C TRP A 103 3.58 45.79 -4.03
N ASN A 104 3.71 47.05 -4.46
CA ASN A 104 3.14 48.21 -3.79
C ASN A 104 2.68 49.24 -4.84
N LYS A 105 1.40 49.61 -4.78
CA LYS A 105 0.81 50.56 -5.74
C LYS A 105 1.44 51.95 -5.69
N SER A 106 2.05 52.38 -4.58
CA SER A 106 2.74 53.67 -4.52
C SER A 106 4.04 53.70 -5.33
N ALA A 107 4.55 52.54 -5.72
CA ALA A 107 5.74 52.37 -6.53
C ALA A 107 5.42 51.91 -7.97
N ASP A 108 4.18 52.12 -8.42
CA ASP A 108 3.67 51.64 -9.72
C ASP A 108 3.84 50.12 -9.95
N GLN A 109 3.82 49.34 -8.86
CA GLN A 109 3.87 47.88 -8.89
C GLN A 109 2.49 47.29 -8.62
N PHE A 110 2.11 46.30 -9.42
CA PHE A 110 0.82 45.63 -9.35
C PHE A 110 1.02 44.12 -9.17
N GLY A 111 0.08 43.48 -8.47
CA GLY A 111 0.12 42.03 -8.30
C GLY A 111 -0.18 41.27 -9.60
N ALA A 112 0.25 40.01 -9.64
CA ALA A 112 0.20 39.13 -10.81
C ALA A 112 -1.22 38.68 -11.19
N TYR A 113 -2.16 38.70 -10.24
CA TYR A 113 -3.54 38.26 -10.44
C TYR A 113 -4.54 39.42 -10.46
N SER A 114 -5.62 39.27 -11.23
CA SER A 114 -6.76 40.17 -11.17
C SER A 114 -7.50 40.04 -9.84
N TRP A 115 -8.19 41.10 -9.40
CA TRP A 115 -9.00 41.04 -8.18
C TRP A 115 -10.14 40.01 -8.28
N GLY A 116 -10.66 39.74 -9.48
CA GLY A 116 -11.67 38.69 -9.71
C GLY A 116 -11.15 37.31 -9.32
N GLU A 117 -9.97 36.93 -9.80
CA GLU A 117 -9.32 35.66 -9.48
C GLU A 117 -9.01 35.53 -7.99
N VAL A 118 -8.51 36.60 -7.37
CA VAL A 118 -8.20 36.62 -5.93
C VAL A 118 -9.47 36.40 -5.09
N HIS A 119 -10.56 37.10 -5.41
CA HIS A 119 -11.83 36.94 -4.69
C HIS A 119 -12.47 35.56 -4.90
N GLU A 120 -12.36 34.98 -6.10
CA GLU A 120 -12.84 33.63 -6.38
C GLU A 120 -12.07 32.57 -5.59
N SER A 121 -10.74 32.68 -5.57
CA SER A 121 -9.87 31.87 -4.73
C SER A 121 -10.28 31.98 -3.26
N ILE A 122 -10.47 33.20 -2.74
CA ILE A 122 -10.88 33.43 -1.34
C ILE A 122 -12.20 32.73 -1.02
N ARG A 123 -13.22 32.86 -1.89
CA ARG A 123 -14.52 32.20 -1.68
C ARG A 123 -14.39 30.68 -1.60
N SER A 124 -13.50 30.07 -2.39
CA SER A 124 -13.32 28.60 -2.46
C SER A 124 -12.85 27.93 -1.17
N TYR A 125 -12.31 28.68 -0.21
CA TYR A 125 -11.90 28.15 1.10
C TYR A 125 -12.65 28.80 2.28
N GLN A 126 -13.50 29.79 2.03
CA GLN A 126 -14.37 30.38 3.06
C GLN A 126 -15.72 29.68 3.18
N GLN A 127 -16.21 29.03 2.13
CA GLN A 127 -17.47 28.29 2.17
C GLN A 127 -17.26 26.95 2.89
N LEU A 128 -17.87 26.79 4.07
CA LEU A 128 -18.03 25.49 4.74
C LEU A 128 -18.96 24.63 3.89
N GLN A 129 -18.46 23.53 3.33
CA GLN A 129 -19.31 22.55 2.65
C GLN A 129 -20.12 21.80 3.71
N PRO A 130 -21.47 21.84 3.69
CA PRO A 130 -22.27 21.02 4.59
C PRO A 130 -22.20 19.57 4.09
N ASN A 131 -21.72 18.66 4.95
CA ASN A 131 -21.68 17.19 4.80
C ASN A 131 -20.42 16.53 4.21
N GLU A 132 -19.23 17.05 4.50
CA GLU A 132 -18.06 16.15 4.63
C GLU A 132 -17.68 16.06 6.11
N VAL A 133 -18.05 14.94 6.72
CA VAL A 133 -17.49 14.52 8.01
C VAL A 133 -15.98 14.40 7.80
N GLU A 134 -15.22 15.34 8.34
CA GLU A 134 -13.76 15.31 8.31
C GLU A 134 -13.26 14.08 9.06
N ILE A 135 -12.95 13.03 8.29
CA ILE A 135 -12.16 11.92 8.79
C ILE A 135 -10.71 12.43 8.85
N PRO A 136 -10.01 12.30 10.00
CA PRO A 136 -8.63 12.75 10.15
C PRO A 136 -7.77 12.33 8.95
N SER A 137 -6.91 13.24 8.47
CA SER A 137 -6.13 13.17 7.23
C SER A 137 -5.27 11.90 7.03
N SER A 138 -5.17 11.05 8.05
CA SER A 138 -4.59 9.71 7.97
C SER A 138 -5.47 8.70 7.22
N ILE A 139 -6.79 8.90 7.15
CA ILE A 139 -7.73 7.97 6.51
C ILE A 139 -8.05 8.38 5.05
N ALA A 140 -8.05 9.67 4.72
CA ALA A 140 -8.22 10.12 3.33
C ALA A 140 -7.09 9.63 2.40
N GLN A 141 -5.88 9.44 2.94
CA GLN A 141 -4.74 8.85 2.23
C GLN A 141 -4.95 7.37 1.84
N LEU A 142 -5.87 6.66 2.51
CA LEU A 142 -6.24 5.28 2.17
C LEU A 142 -7.29 5.19 1.04
N LEU A 143 -8.04 6.27 0.78
CA LEU A 143 -9.19 6.24 -0.15
C LEU A 143 -8.89 6.81 -1.53
N GLY A 144 -7.82 7.60 -1.68
CA GLY A 144 -7.50 8.32 -2.92
C GLY A 144 -6.74 7.53 -4.00
N GLY A 145 -6.32 6.29 -3.74
CA GLY A 145 -5.67 5.41 -4.73
C GLY A 145 -4.33 5.86 -5.32
N THR A 146 -3.85 7.07 -5.01
CA THR A 146 -2.56 7.61 -5.47
C THR A 146 -1.52 7.47 -4.39
N ASP A 147 -0.53 6.59 -4.60
CA ASP A 147 0.66 6.47 -3.75
C ASP A 147 1.59 7.69 -3.96
N PRO A 148 1.68 8.64 -3.00
CA PRO A 148 2.49 9.85 -3.14
C PRO A 148 4.00 9.55 -3.20
N ILE A 149 4.40 8.35 -2.80
CA ILE A 149 5.80 7.90 -2.78
C ILE A 149 6.25 7.51 -4.19
N ALA A 150 5.36 6.90 -4.98
CA ALA A 150 5.61 6.57 -6.37
C ALA A 150 5.85 7.81 -7.25
N GLU A 151 5.14 8.91 -7.00
CA GLU A 151 5.27 10.17 -7.76
C GLU A 151 6.55 10.96 -7.47
N LEU A 152 7.12 10.82 -6.26
CA LEU A 152 8.34 11.53 -5.85
C LEU A 152 9.63 10.79 -6.26
N GLY A 153 9.54 9.55 -6.75
CA GLY A 153 10.70 8.71 -7.06
C GLY A 153 11.57 8.39 -5.83
N ILE A 154 11.05 8.62 -4.62
CA ILE A 154 11.75 8.33 -3.36
C ILE A 154 11.35 6.92 -2.96
N ALA A 155 12.31 6.00 -2.81
CA ALA A 155 11.98 4.66 -2.35
C ALA A 155 11.25 4.70 -0.99
N PRO A 156 10.11 3.97 -0.83
CA PRO A 156 9.36 3.91 0.44
C PRO A 156 10.13 3.23 1.58
N PHE A 157 11.29 2.65 1.26
CA PHE A 157 12.13 1.89 2.16
C PHE A 157 13.59 2.31 2.03
N GLU A 158 14.40 1.85 2.96
CA GLU A 158 15.85 1.89 2.93
C GLU A 158 16.41 0.51 3.27
N ILE A 159 17.58 0.18 2.72
CA ILE A 159 18.28 -1.07 3.06
C ILE A 159 19.15 -0.80 4.28
N LYS A 160 18.94 -1.55 5.36
CA LYS A 160 19.72 -1.45 6.61
C LYS A 160 20.30 -2.79 7.01
N ASN A 161 21.37 -2.75 7.79
CA ASN A 161 21.82 -3.93 8.52
C ASN A 161 20.85 -4.19 9.68
N ILE A 162 20.32 -5.40 9.74
CA ILE A 162 19.41 -5.89 10.77
C ILE A 162 20.19 -6.89 11.65
N PRO A 163 20.31 -6.65 12.96
CA PRO A 163 21.02 -7.54 13.86
C PRO A 163 20.54 -8.99 13.73
N GLY A 164 21.48 -9.90 13.46
CA GLY A 164 21.20 -11.33 13.30
C GLY A 164 20.51 -11.76 11.99
N LYS A 165 20.15 -10.83 11.09
CA LYS A 165 19.49 -11.13 9.80
C LYS A 165 20.25 -10.63 8.57
N GLY A 166 21.39 -9.98 8.75
CA GLY A 166 22.16 -9.41 7.62
C GLY A 166 21.55 -8.09 7.16
N LYS A 167 21.18 -7.98 5.89
CA LYS A 167 20.51 -6.78 5.36
C LYS A 167 18.99 -6.98 5.37
N GLY A 168 18.24 -5.89 5.49
CA GLY A 168 16.78 -5.87 5.52
C GLY A 168 16.23 -4.59 4.91
N LEU A 169 15.00 -4.64 4.41
CA LEU A 169 14.26 -3.45 4.02
C LEU A 169 13.54 -2.87 5.24
N VAL A 170 13.75 -1.58 5.50
CA VAL A 170 13.09 -0.85 6.58
C VAL A 170 12.26 0.28 5.99
N SER A 171 11.00 0.38 6.40
CA SER A 171 10.11 1.41 5.90
C SER A 171 10.57 2.81 6.30
N ARG A 172 10.59 3.75 5.35
CA ARG A 172 10.91 5.16 5.60
C ARG A 172 9.68 5.98 5.99
N PHE A 173 8.50 5.46 5.68
CA PHE A 173 7.21 6.13 5.88
C PHE A 173 6.18 5.14 6.45
N ASN A 174 5.01 5.63 6.79
CA ASN A 174 3.88 4.75 7.02
C ASN A 174 3.38 4.24 5.66
N ILE A 175 3.28 2.93 5.49
CA ILE A 175 2.82 2.29 4.25
C ILE A 175 1.43 1.71 4.52
N ALA A 176 0.45 2.17 3.75
CA ALA A 176 -0.91 1.67 3.84
C ALA A 176 -1.02 0.24 3.27
N LYS A 177 -1.97 -0.54 3.80
CA LYS A 177 -2.34 -1.84 3.23
C LYS A 177 -2.76 -1.67 1.76
N GLY A 178 -2.29 -2.55 0.88
CA GLY A 178 -2.51 -2.52 -0.56
C GLY A 178 -1.44 -1.74 -1.35
N THR A 179 -0.58 -0.97 -0.68
CA THR A 179 0.45 -0.18 -1.36
C THR A 179 1.50 -1.07 -2.00
N ARG A 180 1.84 -0.79 -3.26
CA ARG A 180 2.97 -1.42 -3.96
C ARG A 180 4.29 -0.82 -3.47
N ILE A 181 5.06 -1.62 -2.75
CA ILE A 181 6.36 -1.23 -2.18
C ILE A 181 7.45 -1.28 -3.26
N LEU A 182 7.42 -2.32 -4.10
CA LEU A 182 8.45 -2.60 -5.11
C LEU A 182 7.82 -3.17 -6.38
N CYS A 183 8.45 -2.87 -7.52
CA CYS A 183 8.21 -3.48 -8.82
C CYS A 183 9.54 -3.51 -9.56
N GLU A 184 10.15 -4.67 -9.72
CA GLU A 184 11.47 -4.77 -10.34
C GLU A 184 11.63 -6.00 -11.24
N LYS A 185 12.44 -5.83 -12.28
CA LYS A 185 12.83 -6.92 -13.19
C LYS A 185 13.89 -7.80 -12.52
N PRO A 186 13.91 -9.12 -12.75
CA PRO A 186 15.01 -9.95 -12.27
C PRO A 186 16.35 -9.51 -12.88
N LEU A 187 17.41 -9.56 -12.06
CA LEU A 187 18.79 -9.50 -12.54
C LEU A 187 19.05 -10.66 -13.49
N LEU A 188 18.67 -11.87 -13.07
CA LEU A 188 18.76 -13.08 -13.87
C LEU A 188 17.73 -14.10 -13.40
N THR A 189 17.39 -15.01 -14.30
CA THR A 189 16.48 -16.13 -14.03
C THR A 189 17.17 -17.46 -14.33
N ALA A 190 16.74 -18.54 -13.68
CA ALA A 190 17.16 -19.89 -14.01
C ALA A 190 16.07 -20.91 -13.66
N GLY A 191 15.96 -21.94 -14.49
CA GLY A 191 15.14 -23.12 -14.23
C GLY A 191 15.94 -24.26 -13.58
N PRO A 192 15.30 -25.40 -13.32
CA PRO A 192 15.92 -26.54 -12.67
C PRO A 192 16.98 -27.19 -13.58
N MET A 193 18.17 -27.44 -13.02
CA MET A 193 19.25 -28.16 -13.69
C MET A 193 20.27 -28.67 -12.65
N PRO A 194 21.15 -29.63 -13.01
CA PRO A 194 22.18 -30.13 -12.10
C PRO A 194 23.09 -29.01 -11.58
N PRO A 195 23.60 -29.10 -10.32
CA PRO A 195 24.35 -28.00 -9.69
C PRO A 195 25.52 -27.46 -10.52
N ASP A 196 26.34 -28.33 -11.10
CA ASP A 196 27.48 -27.90 -11.91
C ASP A 196 27.05 -27.24 -13.24
N ALA A 197 25.89 -27.62 -13.78
CA ALA A 197 25.32 -26.97 -14.97
C ALA A 197 24.71 -25.61 -14.63
N LEU A 198 24.04 -25.51 -13.47
CA LEU A 198 23.53 -24.24 -12.94
C LEU A 198 24.65 -23.24 -12.75
N GLU A 199 25.76 -23.67 -12.12
CA GLU A 199 26.92 -22.82 -11.89
C GLU A 199 27.48 -22.22 -13.17
N ARG A 200 27.69 -23.05 -14.21
CA ARG A 200 28.19 -22.58 -15.52
C ARG A 200 27.20 -21.64 -16.21
N SER A 201 25.92 -21.95 -16.14
CA SER A 201 24.84 -21.12 -16.71
C SER A 201 24.80 -19.74 -16.05
N LEU A 202 24.80 -19.69 -14.72
CA LEU A 202 24.84 -18.47 -13.94
C LEU A 202 26.12 -17.66 -14.19
N ALA A 203 27.29 -18.31 -14.23
CA ALA A 203 28.56 -17.66 -14.56
C ALA A 203 28.52 -16.97 -15.92
N THR A 204 27.91 -17.63 -16.92
CA THR A 204 27.76 -17.09 -18.27
C THR A 204 26.84 -15.87 -18.28
N LYS A 205 25.68 -15.97 -17.61
CA LYS A 205 24.74 -14.85 -17.47
C LYS A 205 25.38 -13.67 -16.76
N LEU A 206 26.03 -13.90 -15.61
CA LEU A 206 26.72 -12.86 -14.84
C LEU A 206 27.80 -12.17 -15.66
N LYS A 207 28.61 -12.92 -16.42
CA LYS A 207 29.65 -12.34 -17.29
C LYS A 207 29.09 -11.39 -18.34
N ALA A 208 27.87 -11.63 -18.82
CA ALA A 208 27.19 -10.79 -19.81
C ALA A 208 26.53 -9.53 -19.19
N MET A 209 26.39 -9.47 -17.87
CA MET A 209 25.76 -8.34 -17.16
C MET A 209 26.74 -7.18 -16.93
N SER A 210 26.20 -6.01 -16.55
CA SER A 210 27.00 -4.87 -16.11
C SER A 210 27.82 -5.20 -14.85
N ARG A 211 28.91 -4.46 -14.63
CA ARG A 211 29.73 -4.60 -13.41
C ARG A 211 28.95 -4.29 -12.14
N GLU A 212 27.99 -3.38 -12.21
CA GLU A 212 27.11 -3.06 -11.09
C GLU A 212 26.21 -4.23 -10.73
N SER A 213 25.52 -4.82 -11.73
CA SER A 213 24.65 -5.97 -11.51
C SER A 213 25.40 -7.21 -11.05
N GLN A 214 26.63 -7.43 -11.55
CA GLN A 214 27.53 -8.46 -11.03
C GLN A 214 27.82 -8.25 -9.54
N ARG A 215 28.20 -7.03 -9.13
CA ARG A 215 28.47 -6.71 -7.72
C ARG A 215 27.22 -6.86 -6.86
N GLN A 216 26.05 -6.46 -7.35
CA GLN A 216 24.78 -6.65 -6.64
C GLN A 216 24.52 -8.12 -6.37
N PHE A 217 24.57 -8.98 -7.39
CA PHE A 217 24.39 -10.43 -7.23
C PHE A 217 25.40 -11.02 -6.25
N LEU A 218 26.69 -10.68 -6.40
CA LEU A 218 27.76 -11.20 -5.54
C LEU A 218 27.70 -10.68 -4.09
N SER A 219 26.91 -9.63 -3.83
CA SER A 219 26.69 -9.10 -2.48
C SER A 219 25.54 -9.78 -1.72
N LEU A 220 24.77 -10.64 -2.40
CA LEU A 220 23.67 -11.38 -1.81
C LEU A 220 24.19 -12.51 -0.91
N HIS A 221 23.33 -12.97 0.00
CA HIS A 221 23.69 -14.00 0.96
C HIS A 221 23.89 -15.37 0.28
N ASN A 222 24.83 -16.17 0.78
CA ASN A 222 25.06 -17.53 0.30
C ASN A 222 25.05 -18.52 1.47
N ASN A 223 23.96 -19.29 1.60
CA ASN A 223 23.85 -20.36 2.60
C ASN A 223 24.57 -21.65 2.20
N PHE A 224 24.93 -21.82 0.92
CA PHE A 224 25.54 -23.02 0.37
C PHE A 224 26.98 -22.73 -0.05
N LEU A 225 27.86 -22.65 0.94
CA LEU A 225 29.30 -22.46 0.72
C LEU A 225 29.92 -23.69 0.05
N GLY A 226 30.90 -23.48 -0.83
CA GLY A 226 31.63 -24.56 -1.48
C GLY A 226 31.96 -24.29 -2.95
N LYS A 227 32.03 -25.37 -3.74
CA LYS A 227 32.49 -25.37 -5.14
C LYS A 227 31.64 -24.49 -6.09
N ASN A 228 30.33 -24.36 -5.81
CA ASN A 228 29.36 -23.72 -6.70
C ASN A 228 28.73 -22.46 -6.04
N PRO A 229 29.51 -21.37 -5.88
CA PRO A 229 29.05 -20.18 -5.16
C PRO A 229 27.88 -19.46 -5.84
N PHE A 230 27.83 -19.39 -7.18
CA PHE A 230 26.74 -18.70 -7.87
C PHE A 230 25.41 -19.44 -7.69
N SER A 231 25.46 -20.77 -7.76
CA SER A 231 24.32 -21.65 -7.50
C SER A 231 23.85 -21.52 -6.06
N GLY A 232 24.77 -21.42 -5.10
CA GLY A 232 24.45 -21.21 -3.70
C GLY A 232 23.76 -19.86 -3.43
N ILE A 233 24.29 -18.78 -4.00
CA ILE A 233 23.64 -17.45 -3.96
C ILE A 233 22.25 -17.53 -4.60
N PHE A 234 22.13 -18.11 -5.80
CA PHE A 234 20.85 -18.20 -6.49
C PHE A 234 19.82 -18.99 -5.67
N LYS A 235 20.18 -20.19 -5.18
CA LYS A 235 19.31 -21.03 -4.37
C LYS A 235 18.86 -20.34 -3.07
N THR A 236 19.72 -19.51 -2.49
CA THR A 236 19.42 -18.79 -1.25
C THR A 236 18.42 -17.65 -1.46
N ASN A 237 18.43 -16.99 -2.62
CA ASN A 237 17.75 -15.70 -2.82
C ASN A 237 16.65 -15.72 -3.89
N ALA A 238 16.58 -16.75 -4.74
CA ALA A 238 15.66 -16.77 -5.86
C ALA A 238 14.21 -16.87 -5.40
N LEU A 239 13.34 -16.01 -5.94
CA LEU A 239 11.89 -16.09 -5.79
C LEU A 239 11.30 -16.78 -7.03
N PRO A 240 10.26 -17.62 -6.90
CA PRO A 240 9.59 -18.22 -8.05
C PRO A 240 9.02 -17.15 -8.98
N CYS A 241 9.26 -17.26 -10.29
CA CYS A 241 8.65 -16.40 -11.31
C CYS A 241 7.21 -16.85 -11.59
N GLY A 242 6.37 -16.80 -10.56
CA GLY A 242 4.96 -17.21 -10.59
C GLY A 242 4.65 -18.42 -9.72
N SER A 243 3.39 -18.53 -9.31
CA SER A 243 2.89 -19.69 -8.57
C SER A 243 3.11 -20.97 -9.39
N GLY A 244 3.73 -21.98 -8.76
CA GLY A 244 4.07 -23.26 -9.40
C GLY A 244 5.19 -23.20 -10.45
N SER A 245 5.82 -22.05 -10.67
CA SER A 245 6.91 -21.92 -11.63
C SER A 245 8.17 -22.62 -11.13
N LEU A 246 8.78 -23.44 -11.99
CA LEU A 246 10.10 -24.02 -11.74
C LEU A 246 11.24 -23.03 -12.04
N VAL A 247 10.92 -21.88 -12.63
CA VAL A 247 11.89 -20.81 -12.91
C VAL A 247 11.93 -19.87 -11.72
N GLY A 248 13.12 -19.67 -11.18
CA GLY A 248 13.39 -18.65 -10.15
C GLY A 248 14.03 -17.40 -10.75
N GLY A 249 13.82 -16.26 -10.11
CA GLY A 249 14.47 -14.98 -10.40
C GLY A 249 15.25 -14.47 -9.19
N VAL A 250 16.41 -13.89 -9.43
CA VAL A 250 17.15 -13.11 -8.42
C VAL A 250 17.00 -11.63 -8.76
N TYR A 251 16.76 -10.82 -7.74
CA TYR A 251 16.35 -9.43 -7.89
C TYR A 251 17.30 -8.47 -7.17
N PRO A 252 17.46 -7.22 -7.65
CA PRO A 252 18.35 -6.25 -7.02
C PRO A 252 17.99 -5.94 -5.57
N THR A 253 16.69 -5.81 -5.27
CA THR A 253 16.23 -5.27 -3.98
C THR A 253 15.44 -6.27 -3.15
N SER A 254 14.54 -7.03 -3.79
CA SER A 254 13.58 -7.94 -3.13
C SER A 254 14.28 -9.07 -2.40
N CYS A 255 15.48 -9.47 -2.86
CA CYS A 255 16.30 -10.47 -2.18
C CYS A 255 16.82 -10.04 -0.80
N PHE A 256 16.71 -8.75 -0.43
CA PHE A 256 17.04 -8.27 0.91
C PHE A 256 15.85 -8.28 1.88
N ILE A 257 14.65 -8.68 1.45
CA ILE A 257 13.45 -8.63 2.32
C ILE A 257 13.41 -9.87 3.21
N ASN A 258 13.66 -9.71 4.50
CA ASN A 258 13.75 -10.84 5.44
C ASN A 258 12.42 -11.56 5.71
N HIS A 259 12.55 -12.74 6.29
CA HIS A 259 11.44 -13.57 6.71
C HIS A 259 10.74 -13.11 8.00
N SER A 260 9.41 -13.28 8.05
CA SER A 260 8.60 -13.38 9.25
C SER A 260 7.50 -14.43 9.07
N CYS A 261 7.20 -15.25 10.09
CA CYS A 261 6.03 -16.16 10.07
C CYS A 261 4.70 -15.40 10.15
N MET A 262 4.74 -14.09 10.41
CA MET A 262 3.63 -13.14 10.33
C MET A 262 4.10 -11.95 9.48
N PRO A 263 4.17 -12.11 8.15
CA PRO A 263 4.74 -11.11 7.27
C PRO A 263 3.81 -9.90 7.15
N ASN A 264 4.39 -8.76 6.78
CA ASN A 264 3.65 -7.53 6.51
C ASN A 264 3.58 -7.17 5.02
N ALA A 265 4.31 -7.89 4.16
CA ALA A 265 4.24 -7.79 2.71
C ALA A 265 4.03 -9.16 2.04
N HIS A 266 3.62 -9.13 0.78
CA HIS A 266 3.47 -10.29 -0.10
C HIS A 266 4.17 -10.03 -1.42
N ASN A 267 4.83 -11.07 -1.95
CA ASN A 267 5.50 -11.04 -3.24
C ASN A 267 4.60 -11.68 -4.30
N ASN A 268 4.59 -11.11 -5.50
CA ASN A 268 3.81 -11.62 -6.63
C ASN A 268 4.56 -11.38 -7.94
N TRP A 269 4.58 -12.40 -8.80
CA TRP A 269 5.11 -12.31 -10.15
C TRP A 269 4.04 -11.80 -11.12
N ASN A 270 4.26 -10.62 -11.69
CA ASN A 270 3.44 -10.11 -12.77
C ASN A 270 3.97 -10.65 -14.12
N SER A 271 3.35 -11.70 -14.64
CA SER A 271 3.78 -12.35 -15.89
C SER A 271 3.60 -11.48 -17.14
N ALA A 272 2.66 -10.53 -17.14
CA ALA A 272 2.47 -9.61 -18.26
C ALA A 272 3.62 -8.59 -18.37
N LYS A 273 4.25 -8.24 -17.23
CA LYS A 273 5.39 -7.33 -17.17
C LYS A 273 6.73 -8.05 -17.06
N GLU A 274 6.75 -9.32 -16.66
CA GLU A 274 7.94 -10.06 -16.24
C GLU A 274 8.67 -9.39 -15.07
N HIS A 275 7.91 -8.94 -14.06
CA HIS A 275 8.43 -8.27 -12.87
C HIS A 275 7.98 -8.95 -11.58
N GLU A 276 8.83 -8.90 -10.56
CA GLU A 276 8.41 -9.16 -9.18
C GLU A 276 7.79 -7.90 -8.59
N THR A 277 6.68 -8.06 -7.90
CA THR A 277 5.98 -6.99 -7.20
C THR A 277 5.86 -7.32 -5.72
N ILE A 278 6.09 -6.35 -4.85
CA ILE A 278 5.90 -6.50 -3.40
C ILE A 278 4.81 -5.54 -2.96
N HIS A 279 3.77 -6.04 -2.29
CA HIS A 279 2.66 -5.23 -1.77
C HIS A 279 2.55 -5.37 -0.26
N ALA A 280 2.25 -4.27 0.41
CA ALA A 280 1.93 -4.28 1.83
C ALA A 280 0.57 -4.98 2.05
N ILE A 281 0.52 -6.05 2.83
CA ILE A 281 -0.74 -6.77 3.13
C ILE A 281 -1.39 -6.32 4.44
N ARG A 282 -0.72 -5.41 5.15
CA ARG A 282 -1.18 -4.70 6.35
C ARG A 282 -0.48 -3.34 6.42
N PHE A 283 -0.91 -2.50 7.35
CA PHE A 283 -0.21 -1.26 7.64
C PHE A 283 1.21 -1.55 8.13
N ILE A 284 2.19 -0.80 7.61
CA ILE A 284 3.60 -0.89 8.01
C ILE A 284 4.01 0.48 8.54
N GLU A 285 4.36 0.55 9.82
CA GLU A 285 4.83 1.78 10.44
C GLU A 285 6.19 2.22 9.89
N ARG A 286 6.43 3.52 9.87
CA ARG A 286 7.76 4.08 9.62
C ARG A 286 8.77 3.46 10.59
N GLY A 287 9.89 2.98 10.06
CA GLY A 287 10.95 2.33 10.82
C GLY A 287 10.74 0.83 11.04
N ALA A 288 9.57 0.28 10.70
CA ALA A 288 9.35 -1.16 10.75
C ALA A 288 10.06 -1.89 9.59
N GLU A 289 10.53 -3.10 9.86
CA GLU A 289 11.09 -3.99 8.84
C GLU A 289 9.98 -4.51 7.92
N ILE A 290 10.20 -4.46 6.60
CA ILE A 290 9.34 -5.07 5.59
C ILE A 290 9.74 -6.55 5.50
N THR A 291 8.77 -7.45 5.55
CA THR A 291 9.02 -8.90 5.67
C THR A 291 8.08 -9.73 4.79
N LEU A 292 8.61 -10.86 4.29
CA LEU A 292 7.88 -11.88 3.51
C LEU A 292 7.78 -13.20 4.29
N SER A 293 6.92 -14.12 3.86
CA SER A 293 6.99 -15.52 4.30
C SER A 293 7.90 -16.30 3.35
N TYR A 294 8.84 -17.05 3.91
CA TYR A 294 9.67 -17.98 3.13
C TYR A 294 9.17 -19.42 3.32
N ASP A 295 8.43 -19.68 4.39
CA ASP A 295 7.92 -21.00 4.74
C ASP A 295 6.52 -21.24 4.16
N HIS A 296 6.11 -22.51 4.20
CA HIS A 296 4.82 -22.99 3.70
C HIS A 296 3.72 -23.05 4.78
N GLY A 297 3.91 -22.40 5.93
CA GLY A 297 3.00 -22.50 7.07
C GLY A 297 3.24 -23.72 7.95
N GLY A 298 2.21 -24.18 8.65
CA GLY A 298 2.29 -25.28 9.62
C GLY A 298 2.78 -24.84 11.02
N ALA A 299 3.05 -25.82 11.90
CA ALA A 299 3.48 -25.59 13.29
C ALA A 299 4.92 -25.02 13.38
N SER A 300 5.30 -24.50 14.55
CA SER A 300 6.59 -23.83 14.75
C SER A 300 7.78 -24.76 14.53
N SER A 301 7.65 -26.04 14.85
CA SER A 301 8.65 -27.08 14.56
C SER A 301 8.86 -27.25 13.05
N GLU A 302 7.78 -27.40 12.28
CA GLU A 302 7.81 -27.54 10.82
C GLU A 302 8.48 -26.32 10.16
N ARG A 303 8.01 -25.10 10.50
CA ARG A 303 8.56 -23.85 9.95
C ARG A 303 10.05 -23.69 10.28
N ARG A 304 10.46 -23.92 11.53
CA ARG A 304 11.86 -23.79 11.93
C ARG A 304 12.76 -24.83 11.25
N ALA A 305 12.30 -26.08 11.11
CA ALA A 305 13.04 -27.11 10.40
C ALA A 305 13.25 -26.72 8.93
N PHE A 306 12.16 -26.32 8.26
CA PHE A 306 12.21 -25.88 6.86
C PHE A 306 13.15 -24.68 6.66
N LEU A 307 13.04 -23.66 7.50
CA LEU A 307 13.89 -22.46 7.42
C LEU A 307 15.35 -22.77 7.73
N LYS A 308 15.63 -23.69 8.66
CA LYS A 308 16.99 -24.10 8.98
C LYS A 308 17.64 -24.86 7.83
N GLU A 309 16.91 -25.78 7.21
CA GLU A 309 17.39 -26.59 6.10
C GLU A 309 17.63 -25.75 4.83
N ASN A 310 16.69 -24.87 4.49
CA ASN A 310 16.71 -24.15 3.21
C ASN A 310 17.41 -22.79 3.29
N PHE A 311 17.38 -22.15 4.46
CA PHE A 311 17.88 -20.77 4.66
C PHE A 311 18.88 -20.63 5.82
N GLY A 312 19.27 -21.71 6.49
CA GLY A 312 20.36 -21.72 7.47
C GLY A 312 20.07 -21.07 8.83
N PHE A 313 18.87 -20.48 9.04
CA PHE A 313 18.54 -19.73 10.26
C PHE A 313 17.38 -20.35 11.06
N SER A 314 17.35 -20.08 12.36
CA SER A 314 16.22 -20.40 13.24
C SER A 314 15.36 -19.15 13.42
N CYS A 315 14.08 -19.21 13.07
CA CYS A 315 13.21 -18.04 13.12
C CYS A 315 12.93 -17.56 14.55
N THR A 316 13.16 -16.27 14.79
CA THR A 316 12.94 -15.56 16.07
C THR A 316 11.90 -14.45 15.95
N CYS A 317 11.01 -14.52 14.95
CA CYS A 317 9.90 -13.56 14.84
C CYS A 317 8.95 -13.64 16.05
N SER A 318 8.08 -12.64 16.21
CA SER A 318 7.11 -12.55 17.31
C SER A 318 6.26 -13.81 17.50
N CYS A 319 5.95 -14.55 16.42
CA CYS A 319 5.23 -15.83 16.49
C CYS A 319 6.08 -16.98 17.05
N CYS A 320 7.38 -16.97 16.77
CA CYS A 320 8.28 -18.05 17.12
C CYS A 320 8.94 -17.84 18.49
N ILE A 321 8.87 -16.66 19.09
CA ILE A 321 9.39 -16.39 20.43
C ILE A 321 8.31 -16.37 21.51
N LEU A 322 7.07 -16.74 21.16
CA LEU A 322 5.96 -16.83 22.10
C LEU A 322 6.31 -17.77 23.27
N PRO A 323 5.82 -17.50 24.48
CA PRO A 323 5.91 -18.43 25.61
C PRO A 323 5.31 -19.80 25.25
N PRO A 324 5.75 -20.91 25.90
CA PRO A 324 5.36 -22.27 25.50
C PRO A 324 3.85 -22.50 25.32
N SER A 325 3.01 -22.00 26.24
CA SER A 325 1.55 -22.14 26.15
C SER A 325 0.95 -21.36 24.98
N SER A 326 1.38 -20.11 24.77
CA SER A 326 0.94 -19.28 23.65
C SER A 326 1.44 -19.82 22.30
N LEU A 327 2.65 -20.39 22.26
CA LEU A 327 3.22 -21.05 21.09
C LEU A 327 2.41 -22.30 20.75
N GLN A 328 2.08 -23.14 21.74
CA GLN A 328 1.23 -24.32 21.53
C GLN A 328 -0.15 -23.93 21.00
N ALA A 329 -0.77 -22.88 21.53
CA ALA A 329 -2.06 -22.39 21.03
C ALA A 329 -1.96 -21.89 19.57
N SER A 330 -0.87 -21.18 19.22
CA SER A 330 -0.58 -20.78 17.85
C SER A 330 -0.38 -21.98 16.92
N ASP A 331 0.35 -22.99 17.37
CA ASP A 331 0.63 -24.19 16.58
C ASP A 331 -0.64 -25.01 16.36
N ASN A 332 -1.50 -25.17 17.38
CA ASN A 332 -2.81 -25.82 17.24
C ASN A 332 -3.68 -25.13 16.18
N ARG A 333 -3.74 -23.79 16.19
CA ARG A 333 -4.48 -23.02 15.16
C ARG A 333 -3.91 -23.23 13.77
N ARG A 334 -2.58 -23.20 13.62
CA ARG A 334 -1.93 -23.40 12.31
C ARG A 334 -2.09 -24.82 11.78
N THR A 335 -2.09 -25.82 12.65
CA THR A 335 -2.43 -27.21 12.30
C THR A 335 -3.89 -27.32 11.84
N GLN A 336 -4.81 -26.68 12.55
CA GLN A 336 -6.22 -26.62 12.12
C GLN A 336 -6.36 -25.95 10.75
N MET A 337 -5.68 -24.83 10.52
CA MET A 337 -5.67 -24.16 9.21
C MET A 337 -5.17 -25.08 8.09
N LYS A 338 -4.07 -25.81 8.33
CA LYS A 338 -3.51 -26.76 7.38
C LYS A 338 -4.49 -27.89 7.05
N ASN A 339 -5.11 -28.49 8.07
CA ASN A 339 -6.08 -29.56 7.87
C ASN A 339 -7.32 -29.08 7.09
N LEU A 340 -7.84 -27.89 7.40
CA LEU A 340 -8.94 -27.29 6.64
C LEU A 340 -8.53 -27.02 5.20
N ASP A 341 -7.34 -26.48 4.97
CA ASP A 341 -6.83 -26.18 3.64
C ASP A 341 -6.68 -27.44 2.76
N GLU A 342 -6.12 -28.50 3.34
CA GLU A 342 -6.00 -29.81 2.69
C GLU A 342 -7.37 -30.39 2.35
N ALA A 343 -8.34 -30.27 3.27
CA ALA A 343 -9.70 -30.79 3.08
C ALA A 343 -10.52 -29.96 2.07
N ILE A 344 -10.25 -28.66 1.93
CA ILE A 344 -10.85 -27.79 0.90
C ILE A 344 -10.26 -28.11 -0.48
N GLY A 345 -8.96 -28.37 -0.54
CA GLY A 345 -8.24 -28.68 -1.77
C GLY A 345 -8.48 -30.08 -2.34
N ASP A 346 -9.13 -30.97 -1.59
CA ASP A 346 -9.42 -32.35 -2.04
C ASP A 346 -10.52 -32.38 -3.12
N PRO A 347 -10.19 -32.75 -4.38
CA PRO A 347 -11.17 -32.81 -5.47
C PRO A 347 -12.29 -33.83 -5.23
N PHE A 348 -12.01 -34.95 -4.52
CA PHE A 348 -13.02 -35.95 -4.22
C PHE A 348 -14.05 -35.42 -3.23
N ARG A 349 -13.60 -34.69 -2.21
CA ARG A 349 -14.49 -34.05 -1.25
C ARG A 349 -15.27 -32.91 -1.90
N MET A 350 -14.63 -32.07 -2.70
CA MET A 350 -15.32 -31.03 -3.48
C MET A 350 -16.42 -31.62 -4.36
N MET A 351 -16.19 -32.78 -5.00
CA MET A 351 -17.19 -33.43 -5.86
C MET A 351 -18.36 -34.05 -5.08
N ASN A 352 -18.07 -34.74 -3.97
CA ASN A 352 -19.06 -35.57 -3.27
C ASN A 352 -19.73 -34.86 -2.09
N ASN A 353 -19.02 -33.97 -1.40
CA ASN A 353 -19.47 -33.25 -0.20
C ASN A 353 -19.18 -31.74 -0.32
N PRO A 354 -19.73 -31.06 -1.35
CA PRO A 354 -19.42 -29.65 -1.60
C PRO A 354 -19.94 -28.71 -0.51
N GLU A 355 -21.05 -29.03 0.17
CA GLU A 355 -21.53 -28.28 1.33
C GLU A 355 -20.51 -28.30 2.48
N GLU A 356 -19.91 -29.46 2.76
CA GLU A 356 -18.83 -29.56 3.75
C GLU A 356 -17.59 -28.77 3.34
N SER A 357 -17.23 -28.78 2.07
CA SER A 357 -16.10 -28.01 1.54
C SER A 357 -16.31 -26.49 1.73
N LEU A 358 -17.54 -25.99 1.50
CA LEU A 358 -17.89 -24.59 1.78
C LEU A 358 -17.93 -24.28 3.29
N ARG A 359 -18.40 -25.21 4.13
CA ARG A 359 -18.36 -25.05 5.59
C ARG A 359 -16.92 -24.95 6.12
N ASP A 360 -16.00 -25.72 5.55
CA ASP A 360 -14.59 -25.63 5.89
C ASP A 360 -13.98 -24.31 5.41
N CYS A 361 -14.38 -23.80 4.24
CA CYS A 361 -13.97 -22.47 3.80
C CYS A 361 -14.38 -21.40 4.82
N TYR A 362 -15.62 -21.45 5.31
CA TYR A 362 -16.10 -20.55 6.35
C TYR A 362 -15.31 -20.69 7.65
N SER A 363 -15.09 -21.93 8.11
CA SER A 363 -14.32 -22.22 9.32
C SER A 363 -12.89 -21.71 9.21
N LEU A 364 -12.25 -21.86 8.04
CA LEU A 364 -10.90 -21.35 7.81
C LEU A 364 -10.84 -19.82 7.82
N ILE A 365 -11.88 -19.13 7.31
CA ILE A 365 -11.99 -17.67 7.43
C ILE A 365 -12.03 -17.24 8.90
N GLN A 366 -12.80 -17.93 9.74
CA GLN A 366 -12.89 -17.62 11.17
C GLN A 366 -11.52 -17.78 11.87
N VAL A 367 -10.83 -18.90 11.63
CA VAL A 367 -9.48 -19.12 12.19
C VAL A 367 -8.48 -18.07 11.70
N LEU A 368 -8.58 -17.64 10.43
CA LEU A 368 -7.74 -16.58 9.86
C LEU A 368 -8.02 -15.20 10.47
N GLN A 369 -9.27 -14.90 10.81
CA GLN A 369 -9.67 -13.64 11.44
C GLN A 369 -9.12 -13.52 12.87
N GLU A 370 -9.07 -14.63 13.61
CA GLU A 370 -8.47 -14.69 14.95
C GLU A 370 -6.94 -14.45 14.96
N PHE A 371 -6.27 -14.61 13.81
CA PHE A 371 -4.81 -14.52 13.69
C PHE A 371 -4.27 -13.11 13.34
N ASP A 372 -5.11 -12.07 13.47
CA ASP A 372 -4.82 -10.66 13.22
C ASP A 372 -4.00 -10.39 11.90
N ARG A 373 -4.76 -10.40 10.79
CA ARG A 373 -4.52 -9.60 9.57
C ARG A 373 -3.25 -9.86 8.71
N CYS A 374 -2.67 -11.06 8.60
CA CYS A 374 -1.80 -11.41 7.43
C CYS A 374 -2.39 -12.46 6.50
N ALA A 375 -3.71 -12.55 6.47
CA ALA A 375 -4.42 -13.46 5.62
C ALA A 375 -4.67 -12.90 4.21
N GLY A 376 -4.07 -11.79 3.75
CA GLY A 376 -4.43 -11.16 2.46
C GLY A 376 -4.38 -12.13 1.26
N ALA A 377 -3.21 -12.72 1.01
CA ALA A 377 -3.04 -13.70 -0.08
C ALA A 377 -3.77 -15.03 0.20
N PHE A 378 -3.81 -15.49 1.47
CA PHE A 378 -4.52 -16.70 1.85
C PHE A 378 -6.05 -16.57 1.67
N ILE A 379 -6.63 -15.44 2.03
CA ILE A 379 -8.05 -15.10 1.84
C ILE A 379 -8.37 -15.01 0.34
N ALA A 380 -7.49 -14.41 -0.46
CA ALA A 380 -7.66 -14.37 -1.91
C ALA A 380 -7.77 -15.78 -2.51
N ARG A 381 -6.88 -16.69 -2.11
CA ARG A 381 -6.94 -18.10 -2.52
C ARG A 381 -8.20 -18.79 -1.99
N LEU A 382 -8.52 -18.62 -0.72
CA LEU A 382 -9.67 -19.28 -0.09
C LEU A 382 -11.01 -18.88 -0.72
N TYR A 383 -11.21 -17.60 -1.04
CA TYR A 383 -12.38 -17.18 -1.79
C TYR A 383 -12.38 -17.72 -3.22
N TYR A 384 -11.21 -17.90 -3.83
CA TYR A 384 -11.13 -18.57 -5.14
C TYR A 384 -11.47 -20.06 -5.06
N ASP A 385 -11.05 -20.76 -4.01
CA ASP A 385 -11.43 -22.16 -3.75
C ASP A 385 -12.95 -22.28 -3.56
N ALA A 386 -13.57 -21.39 -2.77
CA ALA A 386 -15.02 -21.32 -2.61
C ALA A 386 -15.77 -21.00 -3.93
N PHE A 387 -15.18 -20.15 -4.78
CA PHE A 387 -15.66 -19.94 -6.15
C PHE A 387 -15.64 -21.24 -6.96
N GLN A 388 -14.53 -21.99 -6.93
CA GLN A 388 -14.39 -23.23 -7.68
C GLN A 388 -15.39 -24.30 -7.24
N ILE A 389 -15.60 -24.44 -5.92
CA ILE A 389 -16.62 -25.34 -5.35
C ILE A 389 -18.00 -24.93 -5.89
N SER A 390 -18.37 -23.66 -5.78
CA SER A 390 -19.69 -23.16 -6.20
C SER A 390 -19.94 -23.34 -7.70
N ILE A 391 -18.98 -22.95 -8.54
CA ILE A 391 -19.14 -22.95 -9.99
C ILE A 391 -19.12 -24.37 -10.57
N ALA A 392 -18.41 -25.31 -9.92
CA ALA A 392 -18.43 -26.74 -10.28
C ALA A 392 -19.80 -27.41 -10.14
N HIS A 393 -20.68 -26.82 -9.32
CA HIS A 393 -22.05 -27.27 -9.10
C HIS A 393 -23.11 -26.36 -9.74
N GLY A 394 -22.68 -25.39 -10.55
CA GLY A 394 -23.54 -24.48 -11.32
C GLY A 394 -24.06 -23.25 -10.56
N ASP A 395 -23.57 -22.97 -9.34
CA ASP A 395 -24.05 -21.86 -8.51
C ASP A 395 -23.37 -20.54 -8.89
N GLN A 396 -23.87 -19.89 -9.95
CA GLN A 396 -23.28 -18.65 -10.44
C GLN A 396 -23.48 -17.47 -9.48
N ALA A 397 -24.58 -17.45 -8.71
CA ALA A 397 -24.85 -16.39 -7.74
C ALA A 397 -23.74 -16.34 -6.68
N ARG A 398 -23.50 -17.44 -5.96
CA ARG A 398 -22.43 -17.51 -4.94
C ARG A 398 -21.04 -17.40 -5.56
N ALA A 399 -20.81 -18.06 -6.70
CA ALA A 399 -19.53 -17.99 -7.38
C ALA A 399 -19.16 -16.53 -7.73
N SER A 400 -20.11 -15.72 -8.23
CA SER A 400 -19.83 -14.32 -8.55
C SER A 400 -19.38 -13.50 -7.33
N VAL A 401 -20.02 -13.73 -6.17
CA VAL A 401 -19.67 -13.06 -4.90
C VAL A 401 -18.29 -13.52 -4.40
N PHE A 402 -18.01 -14.82 -4.44
CA PHE A 402 -16.71 -15.36 -4.06
C PHE A 402 -15.59 -14.85 -4.97
N ALA A 403 -15.79 -14.80 -6.28
CA ALA A 403 -14.84 -14.24 -7.22
C ALA A 403 -14.62 -12.73 -6.98
N ASP A 404 -15.67 -11.96 -6.66
CA ASP A 404 -15.52 -10.54 -6.29
C ASP A 404 -14.71 -10.36 -4.99
N ARG A 405 -15.00 -11.15 -3.95
CA ARG A 405 -14.23 -11.13 -2.69
C ARG A 405 -12.78 -11.56 -2.92
N ALA A 406 -12.53 -12.57 -3.75
CA ALA A 406 -11.19 -12.99 -4.16
C ALA A 406 -10.47 -11.86 -4.93
N HIS A 407 -11.13 -11.21 -5.89
CA HIS A 407 -10.58 -10.10 -6.65
C HIS A 407 -10.15 -8.95 -5.72
N LYS A 408 -11.04 -8.50 -4.82
CA LYS A 408 -10.74 -7.45 -3.84
C LYS A 408 -9.55 -7.80 -2.95
N ALA A 409 -9.44 -9.06 -2.53
CA ALA A 409 -8.31 -9.54 -1.77
C ALA A 409 -7.00 -9.58 -2.60
N ARG A 410 -7.06 -9.99 -3.88
CA ARG A 410 -5.89 -9.98 -4.77
C ARG A 410 -5.40 -8.57 -5.12
N VAL A 411 -6.29 -7.60 -5.29
CA VAL A 411 -5.90 -6.19 -5.48
C VAL A 411 -4.97 -5.72 -4.36
N ILE A 412 -5.21 -6.15 -3.12
CA ILE A 412 -4.36 -5.78 -1.97
C ILE A 412 -2.96 -6.42 -2.05
N CYS A 413 -2.84 -7.70 -2.44
CA CYS A 413 -1.57 -8.41 -2.38
C CYS A 413 -0.80 -8.48 -3.70
N GLU A 414 -1.45 -8.23 -4.83
CA GLU A 414 -0.89 -8.35 -6.18
C GLU A 414 -1.05 -7.09 -7.03
N GLY A 415 -1.96 -6.18 -6.64
CA GLY A 415 -2.29 -4.96 -7.38
C GLY A 415 -3.26 -5.19 -8.55
N GLU A 416 -3.87 -4.10 -9.04
CA GLU A 416 -4.92 -4.14 -10.07
C GLU A 416 -4.43 -4.63 -11.44
N ASP A 417 -3.15 -4.49 -11.73
CA ASP A 417 -2.52 -4.86 -13.01
C ASP A 417 -1.95 -6.29 -13.02
N SER A 418 -2.13 -7.06 -11.95
CA SER A 418 -1.77 -8.48 -11.92
C SER A 418 -2.67 -9.26 -12.90
N PRO A 419 -2.11 -10.09 -13.80
CA PRO A 419 -2.91 -10.91 -14.71
C PRO A 419 -3.94 -11.79 -13.99
N GLU A 420 -3.55 -12.32 -12.83
CA GLU A 420 -4.44 -13.16 -12.02
C GLU A 420 -5.55 -12.32 -11.35
N THR A 421 -5.24 -11.10 -10.90
CA THR A 421 -6.24 -10.17 -10.36
C THR A 421 -7.28 -9.79 -11.42
N LEU A 422 -6.84 -9.53 -12.66
CA LEU A 422 -7.73 -9.25 -13.80
C LEU A 422 -8.56 -10.47 -14.20
N ARG A 423 -7.96 -11.67 -14.18
CA ARG A 423 -8.67 -12.93 -14.46
C ARG A 423 -9.82 -13.15 -13.48
N VAL A 424 -9.56 -13.03 -12.19
CA VAL A 424 -10.59 -13.21 -11.14
C VAL A 424 -11.67 -12.13 -11.21
N LYS A 425 -11.32 -10.88 -11.55
CA LYS A 425 -12.30 -9.82 -11.83
C LYS A 425 -13.28 -10.20 -12.96
N SER A 426 -12.75 -10.80 -14.03
CA SER A 426 -13.58 -11.31 -15.14
C SER A 426 -14.54 -12.41 -14.68
N LEU A 427 -14.07 -13.32 -13.83
CA LEU A 427 -14.89 -14.40 -13.27
C LEU A 427 -16.02 -13.91 -12.37
N ALA A 428 -15.86 -12.79 -11.66
CA ALA A 428 -16.95 -12.18 -10.90
C ALA A 428 -18.09 -11.66 -11.79
N LEU A 429 -17.75 -11.20 -13.01
CA LEU A 429 -18.73 -10.74 -13.99
C LEU A 429 -19.37 -11.89 -14.77
N LYS A 430 -18.57 -12.91 -15.13
CA LYS A 430 -19.02 -14.05 -15.94
C LYS A 430 -18.48 -15.37 -15.38
N PRO A 431 -19.03 -15.90 -14.27
CA PRO A 431 -18.53 -17.14 -13.64
C PRO A 431 -18.49 -18.35 -14.58
N ALA A 432 -19.48 -18.47 -15.47
CA ALA A 432 -19.65 -19.61 -16.36
C ALA A 432 -18.56 -19.77 -17.44
N VAL A 433 -17.65 -18.80 -17.62
CA VAL A 433 -16.50 -18.94 -18.52
C VAL A 433 -15.38 -19.81 -17.92
N HIS A 434 -15.47 -20.11 -16.62
CA HIS A 434 -14.51 -20.97 -15.95
C HIS A 434 -14.62 -22.42 -16.45
N SER A 435 -13.48 -23.10 -16.62
CA SER A 435 -13.43 -24.45 -17.17
C SER A 435 -14.14 -25.50 -16.31
N SER A 436 -14.33 -25.24 -15.01
CA SER A 436 -15.07 -26.14 -14.11
C SER A 436 -16.57 -25.88 -14.08
N PHE A 437 -17.14 -24.96 -14.87
CA PHE A 437 -18.57 -24.68 -14.81
C PHE A 437 -19.43 -25.93 -15.04
N GLU A 438 -20.28 -26.27 -14.04
CA GLU A 438 -21.12 -27.47 -14.02
C GLU A 438 -20.33 -28.81 -14.19
N ALA A 439 -19.02 -28.82 -13.91
CA ALA A 439 -18.17 -30.00 -14.13
C ALA A 439 -18.53 -31.21 -13.24
N TYR A 440 -19.14 -30.99 -12.08
CA TYR A 440 -19.53 -32.06 -11.16
C TYR A 440 -21.05 -32.24 -11.05
N SER A 441 -21.82 -31.16 -10.94
CA SER A 441 -23.28 -31.27 -10.89
C SER A 441 -23.98 -29.98 -11.31
N ARG A 442 -25.32 -30.05 -11.41
CA ARG A 442 -26.22 -28.90 -11.61
C ARG A 442 -27.15 -28.68 -10.42
N LYS A 443 -26.88 -29.30 -9.28
CA LYS A 443 -27.79 -29.29 -8.12
C LYS A 443 -27.94 -27.89 -7.50
N TRP A 444 -26.92 -27.05 -7.63
CA TRP A 444 -26.91 -25.70 -7.06
C TRP A 444 -27.16 -24.61 -8.11
N ARG A 445 -27.70 -24.99 -9.28
CA ARG A 445 -27.82 -24.10 -10.43
C ARG A 445 -28.55 -22.81 -10.07
N SER A 446 -27.86 -21.70 -10.25
CA SER A 446 -28.38 -20.35 -10.04
C SER A 446 -27.86 -19.43 -11.14
N ALA A 447 -28.60 -18.36 -11.46
CA ALA A 447 -28.09 -17.30 -12.32
C ALA A 447 -27.27 -16.32 -11.48
N ARG A 448 -26.31 -15.63 -12.11
CA ARG A 448 -25.52 -14.59 -11.43
C ARG A 448 -26.41 -13.54 -10.75
N ASP A 449 -27.49 -13.13 -11.40
CA ASP A 449 -28.37 -12.07 -10.91
C ASP A 449 -29.36 -12.56 -9.84
N SER A 450 -29.22 -13.81 -9.38
CA SER A 450 -29.98 -14.38 -8.26
C SER A 450 -29.30 -14.16 -6.89
N VAL A 451 -28.36 -13.22 -6.79
CA VAL A 451 -27.77 -12.81 -5.50
C VAL A 451 -28.82 -12.04 -4.68
N PRO A 452 -29.10 -12.43 -3.42
CA PRO A 452 -30.06 -11.73 -2.58
C PRO A 452 -29.63 -10.28 -2.27
N GLU A 453 -30.53 -9.32 -2.43
CA GLU A 453 -30.26 -7.89 -2.20
C GLU A 453 -30.69 -7.39 -0.79
N ALA A 454 -31.54 -8.15 -0.09
CA ALA A 454 -32.23 -7.70 1.13
C ALA A 454 -31.85 -8.47 2.41
N LEU A 455 -30.72 -9.17 2.43
CA LEU A 455 -30.23 -9.88 3.61
C LEU A 455 -29.32 -8.99 4.45
N ASP A 456 -29.41 -9.10 5.77
CA ASP A 456 -28.38 -8.51 6.64
C ASP A 456 -27.03 -9.23 6.46
N THR A 457 -25.95 -8.70 7.05
CA THR A 457 -24.60 -9.26 6.87
C THR A 457 -24.49 -10.71 7.34
N VAL A 458 -25.17 -11.08 8.43
CA VAL A 458 -25.11 -12.42 9.02
C VAL A 458 -25.90 -13.40 8.17
N GLU A 459 -27.11 -13.04 7.77
CA GLU A 459 -27.95 -13.82 6.87
C GLU A 459 -27.30 -13.99 5.50
N PHE A 460 -26.63 -12.95 4.99
CA PHE A 460 -25.92 -13.01 3.72
C PHE A 460 -24.73 -13.98 3.78
N ASP A 461 -23.93 -13.96 4.84
CA ASP A 461 -22.83 -14.92 4.99
C ASP A 461 -23.34 -16.36 5.19
N LYS A 462 -24.47 -16.55 5.89
CA LYS A 462 -25.11 -17.87 5.97
C LYS A 462 -25.55 -18.37 4.61
N TRP A 463 -26.24 -17.54 3.83
CA TRP A 463 -26.59 -17.86 2.45
C TRP A 463 -25.34 -18.19 1.64
N LEU A 464 -24.32 -17.33 1.68
CA LEU A 464 -23.12 -17.43 0.87
C LEU A 464 -22.35 -18.74 1.12
N PHE A 465 -22.23 -19.16 2.38
CA PHE A 465 -21.53 -20.39 2.77
C PHE A 465 -22.44 -21.60 2.98
N ARG A 466 -23.73 -21.50 2.58
CA ARG A 466 -24.74 -22.57 2.76
C ARG A 466 -24.80 -23.07 4.20
N GLN A 467 -24.89 -22.15 5.16
CA GLN A 467 -24.99 -22.43 6.61
C GLN A 467 -26.44 -22.53 7.10
N ASP A 468 -27.43 -22.50 6.20
CA ASP A 468 -28.83 -22.63 6.56
C ASP A 468 -29.17 -24.12 6.77
N ASN A 469 -29.11 -24.53 8.04
CA ASN A 469 -29.55 -25.80 8.66
C ASN A 469 -29.37 -27.10 7.85
#